data_AF-A0A0Q7RIB1-F1
#
_entry.id   AF-A0A0Q7RIB1-F1
#
_cell.length_a   1.000
_cell.length_b   1.000
_cell.length_c   1.000
_cell.angle_alpha   90.00
_cell.angle_beta   90.00
_cell.angle_gamma   90.00
#
_symmetry.space_group_name_H-M   'P 1'
#
loop_
_entity.id
_entity.type
_entity.pdbx_description
1 polymer ?
#
loop_
_entity_poly.entity_id
_entity_poly.type
_entity_poly.pdbx_seq_one_letter_code
_entity_poly.pdbx_strand_id
1 'polypeptide(L)'
;MLVVMKTTDTLLHALAGGLEGWAIAFWGGREEALRALVHETEKRRHVWLCIWAQMSNRAERVDAPADIPLWRERFMSETSASLLQLAGFGEARGLARGLGKLPWTGLDDGAQYLKLADLLEEGGPGAQTLRHRKRIVGAIIETLHALPADLRHAGLAKSLRVGERPGSPQLRVRRWVWRLERLQAIAPQLDAAIRKKLLGGGDVTELWDDLPLPPPPWEGTEGLRPLETPAAMRNAAKRFQNCLATQLDFVRRGYAYFYELEGLAVIELEQLPGLGWEVEDVNGPRNKRPPALILHDIERLLSRAPAHISPHLPSRVYWNV
;
A
#
# COMPACT_ATOMS: atom_id res chain seq x y z
N MET A 1 14.20 -20.64 -20.48
CA MET A 1 13.70 -19.84 -19.34
C MET A 1 14.27 -18.44 -19.49
N LEU A 2 13.57 -17.58 -20.24
CA LEU A 2 13.95 -16.20 -20.45
C LEU A 2 13.54 -15.42 -19.21
N VAL A 3 14.52 -14.92 -18.46
CA VAL A 3 14.31 -13.93 -17.42
C VAL A 3 13.75 -12.69 -18.12
N VAL A 4 12.46 -12.43 -17.91
CA VAL A 4 11.84 -11.16 -18.29
C VAL A 4 12.47 -10.09 -17.40
N MET A 5 13.52 -9.43 -17.90
CA MET A 5 14.03 -8.18 -17.32
C MET A 5 12.89 -7.17 -17.36
N LYS A 6 12.38 -6.76 -16.19
CA LYS A 6 11.41 -5.69 -16.07
C LYS A 6 12.09 -4.36 -16.46
N THR A 7 11.58 -3.73 -17.52
CA THR A 7 11.47 -2.28 -17.76
C THR A 7 12.70 -1.40 -17.44
N THR A 8 13.54 -1.19 -18.47
CA THR A 8 14.36 0.04 -18.74
C THR A 8 15.24 0.63 -17.61
N ASP A 9 16.39 -0.02 -17.35
CA ASP A 9 17.57 0.54 -16.67
C ASP A 9 18.22 1.66 -17.49
N THR A 10 17.61 2.84 -17.55
CA THR A 10 18.27 4.00 -18.14
C THR A 10 18.48 5.09 -17.11
N LEU A 11 19.57 5.85 -17.25
CA LEU A 11 19.84 6.99 -16.37
C LEU A 11 18.68 7.99 -16.38
N LEU A 12 18.01 8.18 -17.52
CA LEU A 12 16.82 9.03 -17.61
C LEU A 12 15.69 8.51 -16.71
N HIS A 13 15.41 7.20 -16.75
CA HIS A 13 14.43 6.57 -15.88
C HIS A 13 14.82 6.75 -14.40
N ALA A 14 16.08 6.52 -14.05
CA ALA A 14 16.56 6.72 -12.68
C ALA A 14 16.36 8.18 -12.21
N LEU A 15 16.57 9.17 -13.09
CA LEU A 15 16.44 10.59 -12.76
C LEU A 15 14.98 11.07 -12.72
N ALA A 16 14.11 10.56 -13.60
CA ALA A 16 12.72 11.03 -13.75
C ALA A 16 11.67 10.13 -13.09
N GLY A 17 12.00 8.87 -12.80
CA GLY A 17 11.11 7.86 -12.26
C GLY A 17 9.87 7.67 -13.14
N GLY A 18 8.69 7.66 -12.52
CA GLY A 18 7.39 7.53 -13.21
C GLY A 18 7.06 8.68 -14.17
N LEU A 19 7.87 9.75 -14.20
CA LEU A 19 7.66 10.93 -15.06
C LEU A 19 8.61 10.97 -16.26
N GLU A 20 9.29 9.86 -16.59
CA GLU A 20 10.17 9.78 -17.77
C GLU A 20 9.46 10.21 -19.06
N GLY A 21 8.23 9.75 -19.29
CA GLY A 21 7.44 10.12 -20.47
C GLY A 21 7.19 11.63 -20.55
N TRP A 22 6.91 12.26 -19.41
CA TRP A 22 6.79 13.71 -19.30
C TRP A 22 8.10 14.41 -19.59
N ALA A 23 9.24 13.92 -19.10
CA ALA A 23 10.53 14.51 -19.39
C ALA A 23 10.84 14.51 -20.89
N ILE A 24 10.59 13.38 -21.58
CA ILE A 24 10.82 13.22 -23.02
C ILE A 24 9.92 14.18 -23.81
N ALA A 25 8.61 14.18 -23.52
CA ALA A 25 7.67 15.07 -24.20
C ALA A 25 7.98 16.55 -23.91
N PHE A 26 8.29 16.87 -22.65
CA PHE A 26 8.58 18.22 -22.22
C PHE A 26 9.84 18.76 -22.85
N TRP A 27 10.89 17.97 -23.12
CA TRP A 27 12.11 18.46 -23.77
C TRP A 27 12.20 18.18 -25.27
N GLY A 28 11.22 17.46 -25.84
CA GLY A 28 11.14 17.18 -27.27
C GLY A 28 12.00 15.99 -27.71
N GLY A 29 12.53 15.20 -26.78
CA GLY A 29 13.38 14.07 -27.07
C GLY A 29 14.07 13.48 -25.83
N ARG A 30 14.55 12.25 -25.95
CA ARG A 30 15.17 11.50 -24.86
C ARG A 30 16.51 12.08 -24.45
N GLU A 31 17.33 12.45 -25.43
CA GLU A 31 18.67 12.99 -25.18
C GLU A 31 18.61 14.38 -24.56
N GLU A 32 17.71 15.23 -25.06
CA GLU A 32 17.45 16.57 -24.55
C GLU A 32 16.98 16.51 -23.09
N ALA A 33 16.04 15.61 -22.79
CA ALA A 33 15.57 15.38 -21.43
C ALA A 33 16.70 14.92 -20.50
N LEU A 34 17.54 13.99 -20.95
CA LEU A 34 18.67 13.50 -20.16
C LEU A 34 19.68 14.61 -19.90
N ARG A 35 20.07 15.37 -20.94
CA ARG A 35 20.98 16.52 -20.83
C ARG A 35 20.45 17.54 -19.83
N ALA A 36 19.16 17.89 -19.92
CA ALA A 36 18.53 18.83 -19.01
C ALA A 36 18.56 18.33 -17.56
N LEU A 37 18.21 17.07 -17.29
CA LEU A 37 18.08 16.56 -15.92
C LEU A 37 19.41 16.22 -15.22
N VAL A 38 20.45 15.85 -15.98
CA VAL A 38 21.78 15.50 -15.45
C VAL A 38 22.52 16.72 -14.90
N HIS A 39 22.37 17.87 -15.55
CA HIS A 39 23.06 19.10 -15.13
C HIS A 39 22.39 19.81 -13.94
N GLU A 40 21.20 19.36 -13.56
CA GLU A 40 20.46 19.96 -12.46
C GLU A 40 20.79 19.33 -11.10
N THR A 41 20.78 20.19 -10.09
CA THR A 41 20.87 19.73 -8.69
C THR A 41 19.68 18.82 -8.35
N GLU A 42 19.88 17.87 -7.43
CA GLU A 42 18.82 16.92 -7.02
C GLU A 42 17.54 17.66 -6.62
N LYS A 43 17.67 18.70 -5.81
CA LYS A 43 16.54 19.54 -5.37
C LYS A 43 15.82 20.18 -6.56
N ARG A 44 16.54 20.77 -7.51
CA ARG A 44 15.94 21.47 -8.66
C ARG A 44 15.25 20.49 -9.60
N ARG A 45 15.85 19.32 -9.81
CA ARG A 45 15.23 18.22 -10.54
C ARG A 45 13.91 17.78 -9.88
N HIS A 46 13.85 17.59 -8.57
CA HIS A 46 12.58 17.26 -7.91
C HIS A 46 11.52 18.36 -7.99
N VAL A 47 11.92 19.63 -8.06
CA VAL A 47 10.98 20.72 -8.33
C VAL A 47 10.37 20.58 -9.71
N TRP A 48 11.18 20.32 -10.73
CA TRP A 48 10.69 20.08 -12.10
C TRP A 48 9.74 18.88 -12.16
N LEU A 49 10.12 17.76 -11.55
CA LEU A 49 9.29 16.55 -11.49
C LEU A 49 7.96 16.80 -10.77
N CYS A 50 7.97 17.55 -9.66
CA CYS A 50 6.75 17.93 -8.94
C CYS A 50 5.80 18.78 -9.81
N ILE A 51 6.34 19.71 -10.60
CA ILE A 51 5.57 20.53 -11.51
C ILE A 51 5.01 19.71 -12.67
N TRP A 52 5.78 18.78 -13.23
CA TRP A 52 5.27 17.85 -14.26
C TRP A 52 4.16 16.95 -13.73
N ALA A 53 4.26 16.46 -12.49
CA ALA A 53 3.17 15.71 -11.87
C ALA A 53 1.88 16.55 -11.79
N GLN A 54 2.00 17.83 -11.44
CA GLN A 54 0.86 18.76 -11.40
C GLN A 54 0.29 19.03 -12.79
N MET A 55 1.14 19.20 -13.80
CA MET A 55 0.72 19.36 -15.19
C MET A 55 -0.02 18.11 -15.70
N SER A 56 0.47 16.91 -15.37
CA SER A 56 -0.18 15.65 -15.71
C SER A 56 -1.59 15.56 -15.13
N ASN A 57 -1.71 15.78 -13.82
CA ASN A 57 -2.99 15.72 -13.12
C ASN A 57 -3.97 16.81 -13.59
N ARG A 58 -3.49 17.96 -14.08
CA ARG A 58 -4.33 19.00 -14.68
C ARG A 58 -4.74 18.69 -16.11
N ALA A 59 -3.86 18.13 -16.94
CA ALA A 59 -4.16 17.72 -18.30
C ALA A 59 -5.24 16.63 -18.34
N GLU A 60 -5.29 15.77 -17.31
CA GLU A 60 -6.38 14.79 -17.12
C GLU A 60 -7.72 15.43 -16.71
N ARG A 61 -7.74 16.69 -16.26
CA ARG A 61 -8.91 17.37 -15.70
C ARG A 61 -9.41 18.58 -16.52
N VAL A 62 -8.59 19.15 -17.40
CA VAL A 62 -8.87 20.41 -18.12
C VAL A 62 -8.33 20.33 -19.56
N ASP A 63 -9.12 20.78 -20.54
CA ASP A 63 -8.80 20.82 -21.98
C ASP A 63 -7.71 21.84 -22.41
N ALA A 64 -6.93 22.40 -21.46
CA ALA A 64 -5.91 23.39 -21.76
C ALA A 64 -4.50 22.79 -21.53
N PRO A 65 -3.80 22.36 -22.59
CA PRO A 65 -2.42 21.86 -22.45
C PRO A 65 -1.51 22.99 -21.92
N ALA A 66 -0.56 22.62 -21.06
CA ALA A 66 0.42 23.57 -20.56
C ALA A 66 1.20 24.20 -21.74
N ASP A 67 1.44 25.51 -21.70
CA ASP A 67 2.33 26.20 -22.63
C ASP A 67 3.79 25.72 -22.39
N ILE A 68 4.15 24.62 -23.04
CA ILE A 68 5.45 23.95 -22.86
C ILE A 68 6.61 24.89 -23.17
N PRO A 69 6.62 25.69 -24.26
CA PRO A 69 7.65 26.70 -24.51
C PRO A 69 7.87 27.67 -23.34
N LEU A 70 6.79 28.27 -22.82
CA LEU A 70 6.88 29.19 -21.68
C LEU A 70 7.43 28.50 -20.43
N TRP A 71 7.00 27.27 -20.17
CA TRP A 71 7.49 26.51 -19.01
C TRP A 71 8.95 26.08 -19.14
N ARG A 72 9.43 25.77 -20.35
CA ARG A 72 10.86 25.51 -20.59
C ARG A 72 11.69 26.75 -20.27
N GLU A 73 11.27 27.93 -20.74
CA GLU A 73 11.94 29.19 -20.42
C GLU A 73 12.01 29.39 -18.90
N ARG A 74 10.87 29.28 -18.22
CA ARG A 74 10.79 29.40 -16.75
C ARG A 74 11.68 28.39 -16.03
N PHE A 75 11.72 27.13 -16.50
CA PHE A 75 12.58 26.10 -15.88
C PHE A 75 14.05 26.48 -15.93
N MET A 76 14.49 27.27 -16.92
CA MET A 76 15.87 27.71 -17.06
C MET A 76 16.15 29.03 -16.33
N SER A 77 15.19 29.96 -16.28
CA SER A 77 15.40 31.32 -15.75
C SER A 77 14.97 31.51 -14.30
N GLU A 78 13.94 30.80 -13.84
CA GLU A 78 13.30 31.05 -12.55
C GLU A 78 13.99 30.31 -11.39
N THR A 79 13.78 30.82 -10.18
CA THR A 79 14.18 30.12 -8.96
C THR A 79 13.23 28.98 -8.64
N SER A 80 13.68 27.95 -7.90
CA SER A 80 12.80 26.87 -7.45
C SER A 80 11.57 27.34 -6.65
N ALA A 81 11.70 28.43 -5.88
CA ALA A 81 10.59 28.98 -5.13
C ALA A 81 9.54 29.63 -6.05
N SER A 82 10.00 30.45 -7.01
CA SER A 82 9.15 31.07 -8.04
C SER A 82 8.43 30.01 -8.87
N LEU A 83 9.15 28.98 -9.32
CA LEU A 83 8.57 27.86 -10.08
C LEU A 83 7.44 27.14 -9.34
N LEU A 84 7.64 26.84 -8.05
CA LEU A 84 6.61 26.21 -7.24
C LEU A 84 5.39 27.13 -7.04
N GLN A 85 5.61 28.43 -6.83
CA GLN A 85 4.52 29.41 -6.73
C GLN A 85 3.71 29.50 -8.03
N LEU A 86 4.38 29.63 -9.17
CA LEU A 86 3.75 29.68 -10.50
C LEU A 86 2.99 28.39 -10.83
N ALA A 87 3.44 27.25 -10.33
CA ALA A 87 2.77 25.96 -10.50
C ALA A 87 1.55 25.77 -9.57
N GLY A 88 1.32 26.70 -8.64
CA GLY A 88 0.19 26.69 -7.71
C GLY A 88 0.48 26.02 -6.37
N PHE A 89 1.75 25.84 -5.99
CA PHE A 89 2.14 25.27 -4.69
C PHE A 89 2.45 26.35 -3.63
N GLY A 90 1.81 27.52 -3.73
CA GLY A 90 2.05 28.65 -2.82
C GLY A 90 1.75 28.33 -1.35
N GLU A 91 0.73 27.52 -1.10
CA GLU A 91 0.27 27.16 0.26
C GLU A 91 1.06 25.99 0.87
N ALA A 92 1.80 25.22 0.06
CA ALA A 92 2.57 24.06 0.50
C ALA A 92 3.88 24.45 1.20
N ARG A 93 3.75 25.01 2.42
CA ARG A 93 4.88 25.56 3.19
C ARG A 93 5.95 24.51 3.47
N GLY A 94 7.15 24.77 2.95
CA GLY A 94 8.33 23.91 3.12
C GLY A 94 8.47 22.85 2.03
N LEU A 95 7.64 22.86 0.98
CA LEU A 95 7.73 21.92 -0.15
C LEU A 95 9.12 21.92 -0.80
N ALA A 96 9.69 23.10 -1.10
CA ALA A 96 11.04 23.19 -1.66
C ALA A 96 12.11 22.50 -0.78
N ARG A 97 11.96 22.57 0.55
CA ARG A 97 12.85 21.88 1.49
C ARG A 97 12.55 20.38 1.55
N GLY A 98 11.28 19.99 1.48
CA GLY A 98 10.86 18.59 1.41
C GLY A 98 11.38 17.87 0.16
N LEU A 99 11.25 18.51 -1.01
CA LEU A 99 11.77 18.01 -2.28
C LEU A 99 13.30 17.84 -2.24
N GLY A 100 14.02 18.74 -1.56
CA GLY A 100 15.47 18.59 -1.35
C GLY A 100 15.88 17.45 -0.41
N LYS A 101 14.93 16.72 0.20
CA LYS A 101 15.20 15.54 1.04
C LYS A 101 14.84 14.22 0.36
N LEU A 102 14.36 14.27 -0.88
CA LEU A 102 14.07 13.08 -1.68
C LEU A 102 15.37 12.39 -2.11
N PRO A 103 15.32 11.09 -2.48
CA PRO A 103 16.50 10.40 -3.04
C PRO A 103 16.97 11.07 -4.34
N TRP A 104 18.22 10.89 -4.74
CA TRP A 104 18.73 11.43 -6.01
C TRP A 104 17.92 10.96 -7.26
N THR A 105 17.26 9.81 -7.13
CA THR A 105 16.37 9.21 -8.12
C THR A 105 14.99 9.86 -8.13
N GLY A 106 14.35 9.89 -9.30
CA GLY A 106 12.92 10.18 -9.39
C GLY A 106 12.08 9.22 -8.55
N LEU A 107 10.86 9.64 -8.22
CA LEU A 107 9.88 8.78 -7.57
C LEU A 107 9.21 7.89 -8.61
N ASP A 108 8.94 6.64 -8.24
CA ASP A 108 8.37 5.63 -9.15
C ASP A 108 6.96 6.03 -9.65
N ASP A 109 6.22 6.81 -8.85
CA ASP A 109 4.89 7.32 -9.18
C ASP A 109 4.87 8.85 -9.04
N GLY A 110 4.53 9.55 -10.13
CA GLY A 110 4.41 11.01 -10.15
C GLY A 110 3.40 11.56 -9.14
N ALA A 111 2.34 10.81 -8.83
CA ALA A 111 1.33 11.20 -7.84
C ALA A 111 1.93 11.37 -6.42
N GLN A 112 3.08 10.75 -6.13
CA GLN A 112 3.78 10.92 -4.85
C GLN A 112 4.26 12.36 -4.63
N TYR A 113 4.59 13.10 -5.68
CA TYR A 113 4.93 14.52 -5.54
C TYR A 113 3.74 15.35 -5.08
N LEU A 114 2.55 15.06 -5.61
CA LEU A 114 1.32 15.76 -5.24
C LEU A 114 0.90 15.41 -3.82
N LYS A 115 0.92 14.13 -3.45
CA LYS A 115 0.67 13.68 -2.07
C LYS A 115 1.64 14.31 -1.06
N LEU A 116 2.90 14.54 -1.45
CA LEU A 116 3.86 15.25 -0.60
C LEU A 116 3.49 16.73 -0.43
N ALA A 117 3.04 17.39 -1.49
CA ALA A 117 2.56 18.77 -1.43
C ALA A 117 1.32 18.88 -0.53
N ASP A 118 0.32 18.01 -0.74
CA ASP A 118 -0.92 17.95 0.05
C ASP A 118 -0.59 17.77 1.55
N LEU A 119 0.27 16.81 1.90
CA LEU A 119 0.70 16.58 3.27
C LEU A 119 1.37 17.80 3.93
N LEU A 120 2.07 18.63 3.14
CA LEU A 120 2.77 19.81 3.65
C LEU A 120 1.87 21.05 3.72
N GLU A 121 0.92 21.17 2.79
CA GLU A 121 -0.11 22.21 2.75
C GLU A 121 -1.10 22.05 3.90
N GLU A 122 -1.64 20.83 4.09
CA GLU A 122 -2.55 20.52 5.21
C GLU A 122 -1.88 20.75 6.58
N GLY A 123 -0.56 20.56 6.67
CA GLY A 123 0.19 20.77 7.90
C GLY A 123 0.07 19.62 8.90
N GLY A 124 -0.03 19.98 10.19
CA GLY A 124 -0.22 19.02 11.28
C GLY A 124 0.94 18.01 11.49
N PRO A 125 0.65 16.87 12.14
CA PRO A 125 1.65 15.87 12.49
C PRO A 125 2.35 15.21 11.28
N GLY A 126 1.63 15.07 10.17
CA GLY A 126 2.17 14.52 8.92
C GLY A 126 3.26 15.42 8.34
N ALA A 127 2.97 16.71 8.20
CA ALA A 127 3.96 17.71 7.79
C ALA A 127 5.14 17.78 8.76
N GLN A 128 4.87 17.76 10.08
CA GLN A 128 5.93 17.78 11.10
C GLN A 128 6.87 16.57 10.97
N THR A 129 6.30 15.38 10.74
CA THR A 129 7.05 14.14 10.50
C THR A 129 7.99 14.29 9.30
N LEU A 130 7.50 14.82 8.18
CA LEU A 130 8.30 15.05 6.97
C LEU A 130 9.39 16.12 7.20
N ARG A 131 9.06 17.19 7.93
CA ARG A 131 9.98 18.30 8.24
C ARG A 131 11.15 17.87 9.12
N HIS A 132 10.98 16.91 10.03
CA HIS A 132 12.06 16.41 10.89
C HIS A 132 12.93 15.31 10.27
N ARG A 133 12.50 14.71 9.16
CA ARG A 133 13.28 13.67 8.50
C ARG A 133 14.47 14.24 7.74
N LYS A 134 15.61 13.52 7.78
CA LYS A 134 16.78 13.83 6.95
C LYS A 134 16.56 13.43 5.48
N ARG A 135 15.86 12.32 5.25
CA ARG A 135 15.50 11.80 3.93
C ARG A 135 14.04 11.35 3.89
N ILE A 136 13.37 11.64 2.78
CA ILE A 136 11.98 11.27 2.48
C ILE A 136 12.01 10.27 1.32
N VAL A 137 11.20 9.23 1.39
CA VAL A 137 11.10 8.17 0.35
C VAL A 137 9.63 7.98 -0.04
N GLY A 138 9.35 7.51 -1.26
CA GLY A 138 7.98 7.35 -1.77
C GLY A 138 7.07 6.57 -0.80
N ALA A 139 7.56 5.45 -0.26
CA ALA A 139 6.80 4.62 0.67
C ALA A 139 6.30 5.37 1.93
N ILE A 140 7.05 6.35 2.45
CA ILE A 140 6.56 7.10 3.62
C ILE A 140 5.52 8.16 3.25
N ILE A 141 5.65 8.76 2.05
CA ILE A 141 4.65 9.70 1.53
C ILE A 141 3.32 8.96 1.39
N GLU A 142 3.35 7.78 0.76
CA GLU A 142 2.15 6.94 0.58
C GLU A 142 1.53 6.51 1.90
N THR A 143 2.33 6.04 2.86
CA THR A 143 1.82 5.64 4.17
C THR A 143 1.20 6.81 4.92
N LEU A 144 1.85 7.98 4.97
CA LEU A 144 1.30 9.13 5.68
C LEU A 144 0.05 9.70 4.98
N HIS A 145 0.04 9.76 3.65
CA HIS A 145 -1.10 10.27 2.91
C HIS A 145 -2.33 9.36 3.03
N ALA A 146 -2.13 8.03 3.07
CA ALA A 146 -3.22 7.07 3.24
C ALA A 146 -3.81 7.05 4.65
N LEU A 147 -3.10 7.57 5.65
CA LEU A 147 -3.57 7.61 7.03
C LEU A 147 -4.61 8.73 7.22
N PRO A 148 -5.65 8.52 8.06
CA PRO A 148 -6.50 9.59 8.56
C PRO A 148 -5.67 10.73 9.17
N ALA A 149 -6.11 11.98 9.01
CA ALA A 149 -5.33 13.16 9.35
C ALA A 149 -4.84 13.17 10.82
N ASP A 150 -5.67 12.71 11.75
CA ASP A 150 -5.38 12.57 13.19
C ASP A 150 -4.35 11.47 13.51
N LEU A 151 -4.07 10.58 12.56
CA LEU A 151 -3.18 9.44 12.72
C LEU A 151 -1.87 9.59 11.94
N ARG A 152 -1.62 10.70 11.24
CA ARG A 152 -0.41 10.92 10.41
C ARG A 152 0.87 11.18 11.22
N HIS A 153 1.22 10.29 12.13
CA HIS A 153 2.38 10.39 13.01
C HIS A 153 3.55 9.49 12.57
N ALA A 154 4.79 9.95 12.84
CA ALA A 154 6.01 9.22 12.54
C ALA A 154 6.08 7.84 13.20
N GLY A 155 5.62 7.73 14.45
CA GLY A 155 5.55 6.47 15.19
C GLY A 155 4.65 5.47 14.50
N LEU A 156 3.52 5.94 13.95
CA LEU A 156 2.55 5.09 13.29
C LEU A 156 3.03 4.56 11.93
N ALA A 157 3.69 5.41 11.13
CA ALA A 157 4.33 4.95 9.90
C ALA A 157 5.38 3.85 10.14
N LYS A 158 5.95 3.79 11.35
CA LYS A 158 6.88 2.71 11.76
C LYS A 158 6.13 1.46 12.21
N SER A 159 5.06 1.59 13.01
CA SER A 159 4.29 0.44 13.49
C SER A 159 3.60 -0.33 12.36
N LEU A 160 3.15 0.36 11.30
CA LEU A 160 2.58 -0.23 10.08
C LEU A 160 3.53 -1.15 9.29
N ARG A 161 4.80 -1.22 9.66
CA ARG A 161 5.77 -2.15 9.05
C ARG A 161 5.93 -3.46 9.82
N VAL A 162 5.40 -3.54 11.04
CA VAL A 162 5.60 -4.67 11.95
C VAL A 162 4.37 -5.58 11.90
N GLY A 163 4.58 -6.87 11.59
CA GLY A 163 3.52 -7.88 11.63
C GLY A 163 2.41 -7.68 10.59
N GLU A 164 2.68 -6.94 9.51
CA GLU A 164 1.76 -6.80 8.39
C GLU A 164 2.17 -7.69 7.22
N ARG A 165 1.17 -8.21 6.51
CA ARG A 165 1.41 -8.89 5.24
C ARG A 165 2.03 -7.95 4.20
N PRO A 166 2.83 -8.49 3.27
CA PRO A 166 3.30 -7.73 2.12
C PRO A 166 2.10 -7.12 1.37
N GLY A 167 2.31 -5.94 0.77
CA GLY A 167 1.24 -5.24 0.06
C GLY A 167 1.63 -3.81 -0.26
N SER A 168 0.74 -3.08 -0.92
CA SER A 168 0.94 -1.64 -1.12
C SER A 168 0.84 -0.90 0.23
N PRO A 169 1.52 0.25 0.40
CA PRO A 169 1.37 1.06 1.61
C PRO A 169 -0.08 1.42 1.95
N GLN A 170 -0.92 1.63 0.94
CA GLN A 170 -2.33 1.99 1.11
C GLN A 170 -3.14 0.78 1.61
N LEU A 171 -2.87 -0.41 1.07
CA LEU A 171 -3.51 -1.64 1.53
C LEU A 171 -3.15 -1.94 3.00
N ARG A 172 -1.88 -1.77 3.35
CA ARG A 172 -1.39 -1.86 4.74
C ARG A 172 -2.13 -0.90 5.68
N VAL A 173 -2.18 0.38 5.33
CA VAL A 173 -2.90 1.39 6.12
C VAL A 173 -4.38 1.05 6.26
N ARG A 174 -5.06 0.67 5.17
CA ARG A 174 -6.48 0.29 5.22
C ARG A 174 -6.71 -0.91 6.14
N ARG A 175 -5.89 -1.96 6.04
CA ARG A 175 -5.98 -3.15 6.91
C ARG A 175 -5.76 -2.77 8.37
N TRP A 176 -4.89 -1.80 8.60
CA TRP A 176 -4.60 -1.31 9.92
C TRP A 176 -5.73 -0.45 10.51
N VAL A 177 -6.31 0.48 9.75
CA VAL A 177 -7.46 1.28 10.18
C VAL A 177 -8.63 0.38 10.55
N TRP A 178 -8.98 -0.57 9.68
CA TRP A 178 -10.04 -1.54 9.96
C TRP A 178 -9.80 -2.34 11.25
N ARG A 179 -8.54 -2.70 11.52
CA ARG A 179 -8.16 -3.38 12.77
C ARG A 179 -8.39 -2.51 13.99
N LEU A 180 -8.02 -1.23 13.93
CA LEU A 180 -8.30 -0.33 15.04
C LEU A 180 -9.79 -0.19 15.30
N GLU A 181 -10.59 -0.01 14.25
CA GLU A 181 -12.04 0.09 14.35
C GLU A 181 -12.64 -1.16 15.00
N ARG A 182 -12.19 -2.35 14.58
CA ARG A 182 -12.60 -3.61 15.20
C ARG A 182 -12.18 -3.69 16.65
N LEU A 183 -10.92 -3.38 16.97
CA LEU A 183 -10.40 -3.44 18.33
C LEU A 183 -11.17 -2.50 19.25
N GLN A 184 -11.49 -1.30 18.76
CA GLN A 184 -12.33 -0.32 19.44
C GLN A 184 -13.76 -0.84 19.66
N ALA A 185 -14.32 -1.60 18.71
CA ALA A 185 -15.65 -2.18 18.85
C ALA A 185 -15.72 -3.32 19.90
N ILE A 186 -14.70 -4.17 19.98
CA ILE A 186 -14.71 -5.35 20.87
C ILE A 186 -14.05 -5.10 22.24
N ALA A 187 -13.15 -4.12 22.32
CA ALA A 187 -12.43 -3.77 23.53
C ALA A 187 -12.27 -2.24 23.64
N PRO A 188 -13.37 -1.46 23.69
CA PRO A 188 -13.33 0.00 23.74
C PRO A 188 -12.49 0.55 24.91
N GLN A 189 -12.40 -0.19 26.02
CA GLN A 189 -11.57 0.14 27.18
C GLN A 189 -10.07 0.21 26.87
N LEU A 190 -9.61 -0.41 25.77
CA LEU A 190 -8.21 -0.40 25.37
C LEU A 190 -7.85 0.80 24.48
N ASP A 191 -8.81 1.59 23.97
CA ASP A 191 -8.59 2.60 22.92
C ASP A 191 -7.47 3.60 23.28
N ALA A 192 -7.49 4.14 24.50
CA ALA A 192 -6.46 5.08 24.95
C ALA A 192 -5.06 4.45 25.02
N ALA A 193 -4.96 3.20 25.48
CA ALA A 193 -3.70 2.47 25.56
C ALA A 193 -3.16 2.13 24.17
N ILE A 194 -4.05 1.73 23.26
CA ILE A 194 -3.77 1.46 21.84
C ILE A 194 -3.22 2.73 21.18
N ARG A 195 -3.96 3.84 21.23
CA ARG A 195 -3.53 5.12 20.65
C ARG A 195 -2.18 5.55 21.22
N LYS A 196 -1.98 5.44 22.53
CA LYS A 196 -0.70 5.78 23.17
C LYS A 196 0.46 4.91 22.66
N LYS A 197 0.29 3.59 22.62
CA LYS A 197 1.33 2.64 22.16
C LYS A 197 1.67 2.91 20.68
N LEU A 198 0.65 3.16 19.86
CA LEU A 198 0.79 3.42 18.43
C LEU A 198 1.45 4.75 18.10
N LEU A 199 1.06 5.83 18.78
CA LEU A 199 1.70 7.14 18.62
C LEU A 199 3.17 7.09 19.04
N GLY A 200 3.51 6.25 20.02
CA GLY A 200 4.88 5.92 20.39
C GLY A 200 5.63 5.01 19.40
N GLY A 201 4.96 4.50 18.37
CA GLY A 201 5.51 3.54 17.41
C GLY A 201 5.75 2.14 17.97
N GLY A 202 5.04 1.79 19.04
CA GLY A 202 5.04 0.46 19.63
C GLY A 202 4.13 -0.52 18.89
N ASP A 203 4.38 -1.81 19.12
CA ASP A 203 3.61 -2.92 18.57
C ASP A 203 2.36 -3.18 19.41
N VAL A 204 1.19 -3.22 18.77
CA VAL A 204 -0.10 -3.54 19.43
C VAL A 204 -0.47 -5.02 19.30
N THR A 205 0.38 -5.85 18.71
CA THR A 205 0.19 -7.30 18.55
C THR A 205 -0.27 -7.99 19.83
N GLU A 206 0.41 -7.76 20.95
CA GLU A 206 0.10 -8.38 22.24
C GLU A 206 -1.32 -8.06 22.74
N LEU A 207 -1.91 -6.93 22.31
CA LEU A 207 -3.27 -6.55 22.70
C LEU A 207 -4.33 -7.44 22.06
N TRP A 208 -3.95 -8.23 21.05
CA TRP A 208 -4.84 -9.16 20.38
C TRP A 208 -4.86 -10.52 21.07
N ASP A 209 -3.84 -10.94 21.81
CA ASP A 209 -3.61 -12.35 22.18
C ASP A 209 -4.78 -13.01 22.93
N ASP A 210 -5.49 -12.23 23.74
CA ASP A 210 -6.61 -12.71 24.57
C ASP A 210 -7.99 -12.46 23.95
N LEU A 211 -8.04 -11.86 22.75
CA LEU A 211 -9.32 -11.55 22.10
C LEU A 211 -9.92 -12.79 21.42
N PRO A 212 -11.26 -12.93 21.42
CA PRO A 212 -11.91 -14.00 20.68
C PRO A 212 -11.64 -13.88 19.19
N LEU A 213 -11.66 -15.03 18.49
CA LEU A 213 -11.66 -15.02 17.03
C LEU A 213 -12.90 -14.26 16.53
N PRO A 214 -12.79 -13.49 15.43
CA PRO A 214 -13.96 -12.88 14.83
C PRO A 214 -14.97 -13.95 14.37
N PRO A 215 -16.26 -13.57 14.22
CA PRO A 215 -17.20 -14.44 13.53
C PRO A 215 -16.73 -14.70 12.09
N PRO A 216 -17.10 -15.84 11.50
CA PRO A 216 -16.74 -16.14 10.14
C PRO A 216 -17.37 -15.14 9.16
N PRO A 217 -16.74 -14.87 8.00
CA PRO A 217 -17.28 -14.02 6.95
C PRO A 217 -18.69 -14.41 6.48
N TRP A 218 -18.98 -15.71 6.56
CA TRP A 218 -20.27 -16.36 6.33
C TRP A 218 -20.26 -17.77 6.94
N GLU A 219 -21.41 -18.35 7.21
CA GLU A 219 -21.53 -19.68 7.83
C GLU A 219 -20.95 -20.83 6.98
N GLY A 220 -20.71 -20.58 5.69
CA GLY A 220 -20.27 -21.60 4.74
C GLY A 220 -21.43 -22.45 4.22
N THR A 221 -21.12 -23.71 3.91
CA THR A 221 -22.07 -24.70 3.40
C THR A 221 -21.87 -26.04 4.13
N GLU A 222 -22.66 -27.06 3.79
CA GLU A 222 -22.52 -28.38 4.39
C GLU A 222 -21.10 -28.97 4.22
N GLY A 223 -20.49 -28.79 3.04
CA GLY A 223 -19.15 -29.30 2.73
C GLY A 223 -18.01 -28.31 3.01
N LEU A 224 -18.26 -27.00 2.92
CA LEU A 224 -17.26 -25.95 3.14
C LEU A 224 -17.55 -25.20 4.43
N ARG A 225 -16.80 -25.49 5.50
CA ARG A 225 -17.09 -24.98 6.85
C ARG A 225 -15.98 -24.09 7.39
N PRO A 226 -16.32 -23.01 8.12
CA PRO A 226 -15.32 -22.17 8.77
C PRO A 226 -14.60 -22.89 9.91
N LEU A 227 -13.33 -22.53 10.14
CA LEU A 227 -12.54 -22.99 11.27
C LEU A 227 -12.63 -21.99 12.43
N GLU A 228 -13.78 -21.99 13.10
CA GLU A 228 -14.20 -20.91 14.03
C GLU A 228 -13.46 -20.89 15.37
N THR A 229 -12.73 -21.96 15.72
CA THR A 229 -12.08 -22.07 17.03
C THR A 229 -10.59 -22.34 16.92
N PRO A 230 -9.78 -21.91 17.92
CA PRO A 230 -8.37 -22.28 17.98
C PRO A 230 -8.13 -23.79 17.98
N ALA A 231 -9.03 -24.56 18.59
CA ALA A 231 -8.97 -26.02 18.58
C ALA A 231 -9.22 -26.59 17.17
N ALA A 232 -10.22 -26.08 16.45
CA ALA A 232 -10.52 -26.50 15.07
C ALA A 232 -9.32 -26.24 14.15
N MET A 233 -8.73 -25.04 14.20
CA MET A 233 -7.55 -24.70 13.41
C MET A 233 -6.34 -25.58 13.74
N ARG A 234 -6.05 -25.84 15.02
CA ARG A 234 -4.95 -26.74 15.42
C ARG A 234 -5.18 -28.18 14.96
N ASN A 235 -6.42 -28.65 15.03
CA ASN A 235 -6.76 -30.00 14.58
C ASN A 235 -6.64 -30.13 13.05
N ALA A 236 -7.13 -29.14 12.30
CA ALA A 236 -6.92 -29.06 10.87
C ALA A 236 -5.43 -28.98 10.52
N ALA A 237 -4.63 -28.16 11.22
CA ALA A 237 -3.19 -28.07 11.01
C ALA A 237 -2.48 -29.42 11.13
N LYS A 238 -2.88 -30.26 12.11
CA LYS A 238 -2.35 -31.61 12.27
C LYS A 238 -2.77 -32.54 11.13
N ARG A 239 -4.05 -32.53 10.74
CA ARG A 239 -4.56 -33.36 9.63
C ARG A 239 -3.89 -33.01 8.31
N PHE A 240 -3.81 -31.72 8.01
CA PHE A 240 -3.21 -31.21 6.79
C PHE A 240 -1.68 -31.12 6.84
N GLN A 241 -1.04 -31.32 8.00
CA GLN A 241 0.42 -31.20 8.17
C GLN A 241 0.97 -29.87 7.64
N ASN A 242 0.33 -28.76 8.03
CA ASN A 242 0.68 -27.42 7.58
C ASN A 242 0.80 -26.41 8.73
N CYS A 243 1.07 -25.15 8.39
CA CYS A 243 1.28 -24.05 9.33
C CYS A 243 -0.01 -23.41 9.86
N LEU A 244 -1.19 -23.99 9.64
CA LEU A 244 -2.45 -23.36 10.02
C LEU A 244 -2.54 -23.02 11.52
N ALA A 245 -1.90 -23.82 12.39
CA ALA A 245 -1.83 -23.54 13.82
C ALA A 245 -1.11 -22.22 14.15
N THR A 246 -0.13 -21.80 13.35
CA THR A 246 0.58 -20.52 13.52
C THR A 246 -0.15 -19.36 12.84
N GLN A 247 -1.23 -19.62 12.10
CA GLN A 247 -2.05 -18.59 11.44
C GLN A 247 -3.16 -18.05 12.34
N LEU A 248 -3.32 -18.56 13.57
CA LEU A 248 -4.34 -18.10 14.52
C LEU A 248 -4.31 -16.59 14.75
N ASP A 249 -3.13 -16.02 14.80
CA ASP A 249 -2.94 -14.58 14.98
C ASP A 249 -3.48 -13.77 13.80
N PHE A 250 -3.39 -14.30 12.58
CA PHE A 250 -3.98 -13.63 11.41
C PHE A 250 -5.50 -13.63 11.49
N VAL A 251 -6.11 -14.72 11.94
CA VAL A 251 -7.56 -14.79 12.18
C VAL A 251 -7.97 -13.86 13.31
N ARG A 252 -7.24 -13.89 14.42
CA ARG A 252 -7.54 -13.06 15.59
C ARG A 252 -7.46 -11.58 15.30
N ARG A 253 -6.52 -11.16 14.45
CA ARG A 253 -6.40 -9.78 13.95
C ARG A 253 -7.37 -9.48 12.80
N GLY A 254 -8.12 -10.46 12.31
CA GLY A 254 -9.06 -10.33 11.20
C GLY A 254 -8.42 -10.09 9.83
N TYR A 255 -7.15 -10.48 9.67
CA TYR A 255 -6.50 -10.47 8.35
C TYR A 255 -7.01 -11.58 7.45
N ALA A 256 -7.24 -12.75 8.03
CA ALA A 256 -7.62 -13.94 7.30
C ALA A 256 -8.74 -14.69 8.01
N TYR A 257 -9.45 -15.52 7.27
CA TYR A 257 -10.33 -16.54 7.81
C TYR A 257 -10.11 -17.84 7.05
N PHE A 258 -10.20 -18.98 7.74
CA PHE A 258 -9.92 -20.27 7.11
C PHE A 258 -11.17 -21.11 7.06
N TYR A 259 -11.38 -21.77 5.92
CA TYR A 259 -12.45 -22.73 5.69
C TYR A 259 -11.86 -24.08 5.34
N GLU A 260 -12.53 -25.16 5.71
CA GLU A 260 -12.16 -26.53 5.35
C GLU A 260 -13.23 -27.14 4.46
N LEU A 261 -12.80 -27.75 3.36
CA LEU A 261 -13.63 -28.58 2.51
C LEU A 261 -13.40 -30.05 2.86
N GLU A 262 -14.25 -30.63 3.72
CA GLU A 262 -14.31 -32.07 4.04
C GLU A 262 -12.95 -32.79 4.24
N GLY A 263 -11.95 -32.11 4.81
CA GLY A 263 -10.59 -32.66 4.98
C GLY A 263 -9.77 -32.78 3.69
N LEU A 264 -10.28 -32.32 2.56
CA LEU A 264 -9.62 -32.33 1.25
C LEU A 264 -8.77 -31.08 1.01
N ALA A 265 -9.27 -29.92 1.45
CA ALA A 265 -8.59 -28.65 1.28
C ALA A 265 -8.89 -27.68 2.43
N VAL A 266 -7.97 -26.75 2.65
CA VAL A 266 -8.14 -25.55 3.45
C VAL A 266 -8.07 -24.34 2.52
N ILE A 267 -9.07 -23.48 2.62
CA ILE A 267 -9.16 -22.22 1.88
C ILE A 267 -8.85 -21.09 2.85
N GLU A 268 -7.95 -20.22 2.43
CA GLU A 268 -7.63 -18.99 3.12
C GLU A 268 -8.37 -17.84 2.44
N LEU A 269 -9.23 -17.18 3.19
CA LEU A 269 -9.82 -15.91 2.80
C LEU A 269 -9.02 -14.77 3.42
N GLU A 270 -8.64 -13.77 2.64
CA GLU A 270 -8.03 -12.54 3.14
C GLU A 270 -9.06 -11.40 3.12
N GLN A 271 -9.08 -10.62 4.21
CA GLN A 271 -9.92 -9.44 4.29
C GLN A 271 -9.27 -8.28 3.53
N LEU A 272 -9.96 -7.81 2.49
CA LEU A 272 -9.67 -6.59 1.76
C LEU A 272 -10.59 -5.44 2.20
N PRO A 273 -10.07 -4.43 2.92
CA PRO A 273 -10.89 -3.33 3.38
C PRO A 273 -11.56 -2.59 2.22
N GLY A 274 -12.89 -2.47 2.30
CA GLY A 274 -13.75 -1.85 1.29
C GLY A 274 -14.15 -2.76 0.12
N LEU A 275 -13.56 -3.95 -0.02
CA LEU A 275 -13.85 -4.91 -1.09
C LEU A 275 -14.42 -6.23 -0.58
N GLY A 276 -14.34 -6.50 0.73
CA GLY A 276 -14.83 -7.73 1.34
C GLY A 276 -13.70 -8.76 1.49
N TRP A 277 -14.02 -10.03 1.29
CA TRP A 277 -13.08 -11.15 1.42
C TRP A 277 -12.71 -11.69 0.04
N GLU A 278 -11.45 -12.03 -0.15
CA GLU A 278 -10.98 -12.72 -1.35
C GLU A 278 -10.29 -14.01 -0.98
N VAL A 279 -10.28 -14.98 -1.91
CA VAL A 279 -9.49 -16.18 -1.71
C VAL A 279 -8.02 -15.84 -1.96
N GLU A 280 -7.21 -15.94 -0.91
CA GLU A 280 -5.77 -15.72 -0.99
C GLU A 280 -5.02 -17.00 -1.32
N ASP A 281 -5.50 -18.15 -0.81
CA ASP A 281 -4.89 -19.44 -1.14
C ASP A 281 -5.82 -20.63 -0.93
N VAL A 282 -5.50 -21.75 -1.59
CA VAL A 282 -6.18 -23.03 -1.44
C VAL A 282 -5.16 -24.16 -1.36
N ASN A 283 -5.12 -24.82 -0.20
CA ASN A 283 -4.08 -25.79 0.13
C ASN A 283 -4.67 -27.13 0.57
N GLY A 284 -4.15 -28.21 0.00
CA GLY A 284 -4.36 -29.57 0.47
C GLY A 284 -3.28 -29.99 1.49
N PRO A 285 -3.21 -31.29 1.83
CA PRO A 285 -2.23 -31.79 2.77
C PRO A 285 -0.78 -31.46 2.35
N ARG A 286 0.03 -31.05 3.34
CA ARG A 286 1.41 -30.58 3.21
C ARG A 286 1.56 -29.40 2.26
N ASN A 287 0.59 -28.47 2.27
CA ASN A 287 0.57 -27.28 1.41
C ASN A 287 0.58 -27.58 -0.09
N LYS A 288 0.18 -28.79 -0.48
CA LYS A 288 0.08 -29.14 -1.90
C LYS A 288 -1.16 -28.52 -2.49
N ARG A 289 -1.04 -27.94 -3.68
CA ARG A 289 -2.22 -27.47 -4.43
C ARG A 289 -3.19 -28.64 -4.65
N PRO A 290 -4.49 -28.51 -4.31
CA PRO A 290 -5.47 -29.54 -4.58
C PRO A 290 -5.64 -29.85 -6.08
N PRO A 291 -6.13 -31.04 -6.44
CA PRO A 291 -6.46 -31.38 -7.83
C PRO A 291 -7.49 -30.42 -8.43
N ALA A 292 -7.47 -30.25 -9.76
CA ALA A 292 -8.35 -29.33 -10.48
C ALA A 292 -9.86 -29.54 -10.20
N LEU A 293 -10.29 -30.80 -10.02
CA LEU A 293 -11.68 -31.12 -9.65
C LEU A 293 -12.07 -30.50 -8.30
N ILE A 294 -11.17 -30.58 -7.31
CA ILE A 294 -11.39 -29.97 -5.99
C ILE A 294 -11.43 -28.45 -6.09
N LEU A 295 -10.54 -27.85 -6.89
CA LEU A 295 -10.55 -26.40 -7.12
C LEU A 295 -11.87 -25.94 -7.78
N HIS A 296 -12.36 -26.69 -8.77
CA HIS A 296 -13.63 -26.41 -9.42
C HIS A 296 -14.82 -26.53 -8.46
N ASP A 297 -14.81 -27.53 -7.58
CA ASP A 297 -15.83 -27.66 -6.53
C ASP A 297 -15.81 -26.48 -5.56
N ILE A 298 -14.63 -26.00 -5.18
CA ILE A 298 -14.48 -24.80 -4.34
C ILE A 298 -15.03 -23.56 -5.05
N GLU A 299 -14.69 -23.31 -6.31
CA GLU A 299 -15.23 -22.20 -7.10
C GLU A 299 -16.76 -22.26 -7.19
N ARG A 300 -17.31 -23.46 -7.42
CA ARG A 300 -18.75 -23.68 -7.48
C ARG A 300 -19.43 -23.38 -6.14
N LEU A 301 -18.82 -23.75 -5.02
CA LEU A 301 -19.35 -23.43 -3.68
C LEU A 301 -19.25 -21.94 -3.37
N LEU A 302 -18.12 -21.31 -3.70
CA LEU A 302 -17.90 -19.87 -3.46
C LEU A 302 -18.74 -18.97 -4.37
N SER A 303 -19.13 -19.42 -5.58
CA SER A 303 -20.04 -18.66 -6.44
C SER A 303 -21.45 -18.48 -5.84
N ARG A 304 -21.77 -19.22 -4.77
CA ARG A 304 -23.01 -19.08 -3.98
C ARG A 304 -22.80 -18.34 -2.67
N ALA A 305 -21.56 -17.91 -2.38
CA ALA A 305 -21.27 -17.12 -1.21
C ALA A 305 -21.90 -15.71 -1.33
N PRO A 306 -22.08 -15.01 -0.20
CA PRO A 306 -22.50 -13.62 -0.21
C PRO A 306 -21.61 -12.74 -1.11
N ALA A 307 -22.18 -11.66 -1.64
CA ALA A 307 -21.52 -10.78 -2.61
C ALA A 307 -20.22 -10.11 -2.10
N HIS A 308 -20.01 -10.06 -0.79
CA HIS A 308 -18.76 -9.57 -0.18
C HIS A 308 -17.65 -10.63 -0.12
N ILE A 309 -17.82 -11.79 -0.74
CA ILE A 309 -16.81 -12.84 -0.87
C ILE A 309 -16.55 -13.09 -2.36
N SER A 310 -15.31 -12.86 -2.80
CA SER A 310 -14.91 -13.12 -4.18
C SER A 310 -14.88 -14.64 -4.45
N PRO A 311 -15.52 -15.11 -5.53
CA PRO A 311 -15.49 -16.53 -5.88
C PRO A 311 -14.22 -16.95 -6.63
N HIS A 312 -13.35 -15.99 -6.97
CA HIS A 312 -12.19 -16.24 -7.82
C HIS A 312 -11.04 -16.85 -7.01
N LEU A 313 -10.54 -17.99 -7.49
CA LEU A 313 -9.32 -18.59 -6.96
C LEU A 313 -8.07 -17.92 -7.52
N PRO A 314 -7.04 -17.70 -6.70
CA PRO A 314 -5.79 -17.16 -7.17
C PRO A 314 -5.06 -18.16 -8.06
N SER A 315 -4.37 -17.63 -9.07
CA SER A 315 -3.52 -18.44 -9.95
C SER A 315 -2.25 -18.93 -9.24
N ARG A 316 -1.87 -18.34 -8.10
CA ARG A 316 -0.60 -18.58 -7.39
C ARG A 316 -0.70 -19.70 -6.34
N VAL A 317 0.47 -20.20 -5.91
CA VAL A 317 0.67 -21.17 -4.81
C VAL A 317 1.69 -20.52 -3.88
N TYR A 318 1.33 -20.19 -2.64
CA TYR A 318 2.17 -19.33 -1.79
C TYR A 318 2.89 -20.02 -0.62
N TRP A 319 2.78 -21.34 -0.46
CA TRP A 319 3.49 -22.05 0.61
C TRP A 319 4.51 -23.05 0.08
N ASN A 320 5.52 -22.55 -0.66
CA ASN A 320 6.80 -23.25 -0.70
C ASN A 320 7.69 -22.63 0.38
N VAL A 321 7.91 -23.45 1.42
CA VAL A 321 8.88 -23.38 2.54
C VAL A 321 9.92 -22.26 2.44
#